data_AF-A0AAU1Y3R4-F1
#
_entry.id   AF-A0AAU1Y3R4-F1
#
_cell.length_a   1.000
_cell.length_b   1.000
_cell.length_c   1.000
_cell.angle_alpha   90.00
_cell.angle_beta   90.00
_cell.angle_gamma   90.00
#
_symmetry.space_group_name_H-M   'P 1'
#
loop_
_entity.id
_entity.type
_entity.pdbx_description
1 polymer ?
#
loop_
_entity_poly.entity_id
_entity_poly.type
_entity_poly.pdbx_seq_one_letter_code
_entity_poly.pdbx_strand_id
1 'polypeptide(L)'
;MAVAAYALPVVGLLATAVFAPLPFSVAQPGMTANVLGENKGEPVITISGAEARKTSGQLRMTTIEATGPDARVGLGEVIDSWFRTDQAVMPRDAVYPSGDTAEEIQEYNEAEMKESQDTATEAALAYLGEHSDDIEVTLRLADVGGPSAGLLFSLGIVDKLDGDGSGGDLTGGRVIAGTGTIDPEGRVGAVGGVTLKTQAAHRDGATVFLVPKAECADAKAELPKGLRLIPVTTLKGAVGSLVALETGKGSVPGC
;
A
#
# COMPACT_ATOMS: atom_id res chain seq x y z
N MET A 1 -36.97 -21.56 -40.87
CA MET A 1 -37.51 -20.35 -40.21
C MET A 1 -37.54 -20.43 -38.67
N ALA A 2 -36.79 -21.32 -38.01
CA ALA A 2 -36.70 -21.34 -36.54
C ALA A 2 -35.55 -20.48 -35.99
N VAL A 3 -34.43 -20.36 -36.72
CA VAL A 3 -33.23 -19.61 -36.28
C VAL A 3 -33.49 -18.10 -36.14
N ALA A 4 -34.33 -17.52 -37.00
CA ALA A 4 -34.66 -16.09 -36.95
C ALA A 4 -35.57 -15.70 -35.75
N ALA A 5 -36.39 -16.63 -35.25
CA ALA A 5 -37.30 -16.37 -34.13
C ALA A 5 -36.57 -16.24 -32.78
N TYR A 6 -35.39 -16.87 -32.65
CA TYR A 6 -34.54 -16.74 -31.48
C TYR A 6 -33.47 -15.65 -31.62
N ALA A 7 -33.18 -15.19 -32.84
CA ALA A 7 -32.17 -14.16 -33.08
C ALA A 7 -32.53 -12.81 -32.42
N LEU A 8 -33.80 -12.38 -32.50
CA LEU A 8 -34.26 -11.11 -31.89
C LEU A 8 -34.17 -11.08 -30.36
N PRO A 9 -34.67 -12.08 -29.61
CA PRO A 9 -34.52 -12.09 -28.15
C PRO A 9 -33.07 -12.28 -27.72
N VAL A 10 -32.25 -13.05 -28.47
CA VAL A 10 -30.81 -13.18 -28.19
C VAL A 10 -30.07 -11.86 -28.44
N VAL A 11 -30.34 -11.17 -29.54
CA VAL A 11 -29.77 -9.84 -29.82
C VAL A 11 -30.25 -8.81 -28.79
N GLY A 12 -31.51 -8.86 -28.37
CA GLY A 12 -32.03 -8.04 -27.28
C GLY A 12 -31.30 -8.29 -25.96
N LEU A 13 -31.11 -9.57 -25.60
CA LEU A 13 -30.41 -9.98 -24.38
C LEU A 13 -28.91 -9.59 -24.41
N LEU A 14 -28.24 -9.79 -25.55
CA LEU A 14 -26.86 -9.35 -25.76
C LEU A 14 -26.74 -7.82 -25.71
N ALA A 15 -27.66 -7.09 -26.32
CA ALA A 15 -27.69 -5.63 -26.23
C ALA A 15 -27.88 -5.18 -24.77
N THR A 16 -28.83 -5.76 -24.03
CA THR A 16 -29.00 -5.43 -22.60
C THR A 16 -27.77 -5.77 -21.76
N ALA A 17 -27.08 -6.87 -22.04
CA ALA A 17 -25.88 -7.27 -21.32
C ALA A 17 -24.71 -6.31 -21.57
N VAL A 18 -24.62 -5.72 -22.77
CA VAL A 18 -23.59 -4.73 -23.13
C VAL A 18 -23.80 -3.39 -22.40
N PHE A 19 -25.05 -3.01 -22.11
CA PHE A 19 -25.38 -1.73 -21.47
C PHE A 19 -25.62 -1.82 -19.96
N ALA A 20 -25.68 -3.03 -19.38
CA ALA A 20 -25.81 -3.22 -17.94
C ALA A 20 -24.49 -2.86 -17.22
N PRO A 21 -24.55 -2.12 -16.09
CA PRO A 21 -23.36 -1.89 -15.27
C PRO A 21 -22.86 -3.23 -14.71
N LEU A 22 -21.57 -3.50 -14.88
CA LEU A 22 -20.98 -4.75 -14.41
C LEU A 22 -20.56 -4.63 -12.94
N PRO A 23 -20.57 -5.74 -12.16
CA PRO A 23 -20.15 -5.76 -10.75
C PRO A 23 -18.61 -5.79 -10.59
N PHE A 24 -17.92 -4.98 -11.40
CA PHE A 24 -16.46 -4.86 -11.37
C PHE A 24 -16.05 -3.42 -11.07
N SER A 25 -14.90 -3.29 -10.44
CA SER A 25 -14.18 -2.03 -10.29
C SER A 25 -12.89 -2.11 -11.10
N VAL A 26 -12.48 -0.99 -11.68
CA VAL A 26 -11.16 -0.84 -12.32
C VAL A 26 -10.24 -0.15 -11.32
N ALA A 27 -9.15 -0.83 -10.96
CA ALA A 27 -8.10 -0.30 -10.10
C ALA A 27 -6.89 0.17 -10.91
N GLN A 28 -6.23 1.22 -10.47
CA GLN A 28 -5.02 1.81 -11.09
C GLN A 28 -4.00 2.23 -10.00
N PRO A 29 -2.74 2.54 -10.37
CA PRO A 29 -1.73 3.01 -9.42
C PRO A 29 -2.19 4.31 -8.74
N GLY A 30 -2.30 4.29 -7.42
CA GLY A 30 -2.73 5.46 -6.64
C GLY A 30 -1.60 6.41 -6.31
N MET A 31 -1.86 7.31 -5.36
CA MET A 31 -0.84 8.20 -4.79
C MET A 31 0.18 7.43 -3.92
N THR A 32 1.31 8.07 -3.66
CA THR A 32 2.26 7.62 -2.64
C THR A 32 2.48 8.73 -1.61
N ALA A 33 2.66 8.35 -0.35
CA ALA A 33 2.81 9.29 0.75
C ALA A 33 4.08 9.00 1.56
N ASN A 34 4.90 10.03 1.78
CA ASN A 34 6.14 9.92 2.55
C ASN A 34 5.86 10.01 4.05
N VAL A 35 6.01 8.91 4.79
CA VAL A 35 5.76 8.89 6.25
C VAL A 35 6.81 9.67 7.05
N LEU A 36 7.99 9.90 6.48
CA LEU A 36 9.03 10.69 7.13
C LEU A 36 8.86 12.20 6.91
N GLY A 37 7.96 12.59 6.00
CA GLY A 37 7.76 13.97 5.58
C GLY A 37 6.55 14.64 6.24
N GLU A 38 5.99 15.59 5.51
CA GLU A 38 4.80 16.35 5.89
C GLU A 38 3.63 16.04 4.96
N ASN A 39 2.42 16.07 5.48
CA ASN A 39 1.17 16.05 4.72
C ASN A 39 0.34 17.28 5.08
N LYS A 40 -0.08 18.06 4.07
CA LYS A 40 -0.82 19.33 4.25
C LYS A 40 -0.14 20.32 5.23
N GLY A 41 1.19 20.30 5.30
CA GLY A 41 1.98 21.19 6.16
C GLY A 41 2.13 20.71 7.62
N GLU A 42 1.64 19.52 7.96
CA GLU A 42 1.86 18.88 9.26
C GLU A 42 2.77 17.65 9.11
N PRO A 43 3.69 17.39 10.05
CA PRO A 43 4.48 16.15 10.05
C PRO A 43 3.58 14.91 10.10
N VAL A 44 3.87 13.92 9.25
CA VAL A 44 3.10 12.66 9.23
C VAL A 44 3.30 11.87 10.53
N ILE A 45 4.52 11.89 11.09
CA ILE A 45 4.85 11.26 12.37
C ILE A 45 5.35 12.35 13.31
N THR A 46 4.62 12.52 14.41
CA THR A 46 5.00 13.38 15.54
C THR A 46 5.27 12.49 16.75
N ILE A 47 6.39 12.73 17.44
CA ILE A 47 6.81 11.98 18.61
C ILE A 47 7.01 12.95 19.77
N SER A 48 6.44 12.61 20.92
CA SER A 48 6.60 13.32 22.20
C SER A 48 7.20 12.36 23.23
N GLY A 49 7.99 12.87 24.17
CA GLY A 49 8.66 12.03 25.19
C GLY A 49 10.06 11.54 24.81
N ALA A 50 10.45 11.65 23.53
CA ALA A 50 11.79 11.33 23.03
C ALA A 50 12.27 12.36 21.98
N GLU A 51 13.59 12.45 21.78
CA GLU A 51 14.16 13.30 20.72
C GLU A 51 14.04 12.60 19.36
N ALA A 52 13.21 13.15 18.47
CA ALA A 52 13.05 12.63 17.12
C ALA A 52 14.21 13.06 16.21
N ARG A 53 14.81 12.08 15.54
CA ARG A 53 15.90 12.25 14.58
C ARG A 53 15.42 12.96 13.31
N LYS A 54 16.35 13.64 12.64
CA LYS A 54 16.15 14.16 11.29
C LYS A 54 16.53 13.09 10.28
N THR A 55 15.67 12.90 9.29
CA THR A 55 15.90 11.93 8.21
C THR A 55 16.11 12.66 6.88
N SER A 56 16.93 12.07 6.01
CA SER A 56 17.36 12.64 4.73
C SER A 56 16.70 11.99 3.51
N GLY A 57 16.21 10.76 3.64
CA GLY A 57 15.50 10.03 2.59
C GLY A 57 13.98 10.03 2.74
N GLN A 58 13.33 9.10 2.06
CA GLN A 58 11.87 8.96 2.06
C GLN A 58 11.46 7.51 2.28
N LEU A 59 10.44 7.31 3.11
CA LEU A 59 9.70 6.06 3.24
C LEU A 59 8.29 6.31 2.71
N ARG A 60 8.01 5.79 1.52
CA ARG A 60 6.75 6.04 0.81
C ARG A 60 5.83 4.83 0.91
N MET A 61 4.67 4.99 1.50
CA MET A 61 3.61 4.00 1.31
C MET A 61 2.93 4.20 -0.05
N THR A 62 2.29 3.16 -0.56
CA THR A 62 1.63 3.17 -1.87
C THR A 62 0.16 2.76 -1.77
N THR A 63 -0.72 3.46 -2.49
CA THR A 63 -2.13 3.10 -2.60
C THR A 63 -2.50 2.63 -4.00
N ILE A 64 -3.71 2.08 -4.13
CA ILE A 64 -4.39 1.89 -5.41
C ILE A 64 -5.62 2.79 -5.42
N GLU A 65 -5.98 3.30 -6.60
CA GLU A 65 -7.23 4.02 -6.81
C GLU A 65 -8.18 3.10 -7.55
N ALA A 66 -9.40 2.94 -7.05
CA ALA A 66 -10.44 2.18 -7.73
C ALA A 66 -11.58 3.09 -8.15
N THR A 67 -12.26 2.72 -9.24
CA THR A 67 -13.53 3.36 -9.64
C THR A 67 -14.53 3.33 -8.48
N GLY A 68 -15.06 4.51 -8.14
CA GLY A 68 -15.91 4.69 -6.96
C GLY A 68 -17.17 3.83 -6.93
N PRO A 69 -17.79 3.63 -5.73
CA PRO A 69 -18.92 2.74 -5.45
C PRO A 69 -20.13 2.89 -6.41
N ASP A 70 -20.37 4.09 -6.93
CA ASP A 70 -21.49 4.37 -7.83
C ASP A 70 -21.13 4.37 -9.32
N ALA A 71 -19.85 4.17 -9.64
CA ALA A 71 -19.37 4.19 -11.02
C ALA A 71 -19.90 2.98 -11.81
N ARG A 72 -20.38 3.25 -13.03
CA ARG A 72 -20.83 2.22 -13.96
C ARG A 72 -19.67 1.78 -14.86
N VAL A 73 -19.04 0.66 -14.50
CA VAL A 73 -18.04 0.01 -15.35
C VAL A 73 -18.76 -0.79 -16.44
N GLY A 74 -18.50 -0.43 -17.70
CA GLY A 74 -19.07 -1.08 -18.88
C GLY A 74 -18.19 -2.18 -19.45
N LEU A 75 -18.76 -3.04 -20.31
CA LEU A 75 -18.02 -4.16 -20.92
C LEU A 75 -16.80 -3.70 -21.75
N GLY A 76 -16.93 -2.58 -22.48
CA GLY A 76 -15.82 -2.05 -23.28
C GLY A 76 -14.62 -1.63 -22.43
N GLU A 77 -14.87 -1.04 -21.26
CA GLU A 77 -13.82 -0.63 -20.32
C GLU A 77 -13.11 -1.83 -19.70
N VAL A 78 -13.85 -2.88 -19.33
CA VAL A 78 -13.27 -4.15 -18.86
C VAL A 78 -12.36 -4.78 -19.91
N ILE A 79 -12.79 -4.78 -21.17
CA ILE A 79 -12.00 -5.34 -22.27
C ILE A 79 -10.76 -4.49 -22.54
N ASP A 80 -10.88 -3.16 -22.56
CA ASP A 80 -9.74 -2.25 -22.72
C ASP A 80 -8.71 -2.43 -21.59
N SER A 81 -9.20 -2.51 -20.35
CA SER A 81 -8.39 -2.71 -19.15
C SER A 81 -7.61 -4.03 -19.19
N TRP A 82 -8.15 -5.08 -19.81
CA TRP A 82 -7.46 -6.37 -19.98
C TRP A 82 -6.15 -6.25 -20.78
N PHE A 83 -6.04 -5.28 -21.68
CA PHE A 83 -4.84 -5.03 -22.48
C PHE A 83 -3.88 -4.01 -21.83
N ARG A 84 -4.25 -3.45 -20.68
CA ARG A 84 -3.47 -2.45 -19.96
C ARG A 84 -2.71 -3.06 -18.79
N THR A 85 -1.43 -2.76 -18.69
CA THR A 85 -0.59 -3.19 -17.57
C THR A 85 -0.75 -2.30 -16.33
N ASP A 86 -1.31 -1.11 -16.50
CA ASP A 86 -1.52 -0.10 -15.44
C ASP A 86 -2.96 -0.09 -14.91
N GLN A 87 -3.74 -1.13 -15.19
CA GLN A 87 -5.08 -1.30 -14.64
C GLN A 87 -5.33 -2.76 -14.22
N ALA A 88 -6.20 -2.94 -13.25
CA ALA A 88 -6.69 -4.26 -12.84
C ALA A 88 -8.20 -4.24 -12.69
N VAL A 89 -8.88 -5.16 -13.37
CA VAL A 89 -10.32 -5.38 -13.20
C VAL A 89 -10.53 -6.32 -12.02
N MET A 90 -11.21 -5.84 -10.98
CA MET A 90 -11.43 -6.57 -9.74
C MET A 90 -12.93 -6.66 -9.43
N PRO A 91 -13.42 -7.77 -8.83
CA PRO A 91 -14.77 -7.81 -8.30
C PRO A 91 -15.01 -6.67 -7.32
N ARG A 92 -16.16 -6.00 -7.43
CA ARG A 92 -16.46 -4.82 -6.62
C ARG A 92 -16.33 -5.09 -5.11
N ASP A 93 -16.85 -6.23 -4.66
CA ASP A 93 -16.82 -6.68 -3.26
C ASP A 93 -15.40 -6.99 -2.75
N ALA A 94 -14.45 -7.26 -3.65
CA ALA A 94 -13.04 -7.46 -3.28
C ALA A 94 -12.32 -6.13 -3.04
N VAL A 95 -12.83 -5.03 -3.61
CA VAL A 95 -12.28 -3.68 -3.46
C VAL A 95 -12.99 -2.93 -2.32
N TYR A 96 -14.29 -3.12 -2.19
CA TYR A 96 -15.15 -2.52 -1.18
C TYR A 96 -15.81 -3.64 -0.36
N PRO A 97 -15.11 -4.23 0.62
CA PRO A 97 -15.62 -5.36 1.38
C PRO A 97 -16.76 -4.99 2.34
N SER A 98 -16.87 -3.70 2.69
CA SER A 98 -17.78 -3.19 3.72
C SER A 98 -18.34 -1.83 3.29
N GLY A 99 -19.66 -1.68 3.33
CA GLY A 99 -20.38 -0.44 3.01
C GLY A 99 -20.98 -0.39 1.61
N ASP A 100 -22.23 0.04 1.50
CA ASP A 100 -22.93 0.22 0.23
C ASP A 100 -22.82 1.67 -0.27
N THR A 101 -22.51 2.60 0.63
CA THR A 101 -22.44 4.03 0.36
C THR A 101 -21.02 4.58 0.51
N ALA A 102 -20.72 5.67 -0.19
CA ALA A 102 -19.41 6.34 -0.09
C ALA A 102 -19.06 6.77 1.35
N GLU A 103 -20.07 7.15 2.15
CA GLU A 103 -19.91 7.57 3.55
C GLU A 103 -19.54 6.39 4.46
N GLU A 104 -20.24 5.26 4.35
CA GLU A 104 -19.90 4.03 5.10
C GLU A 104 -18.52 3.50 4.74
N ILE A 105 -18.15 3.53 3.46
CA ILE A 105 -16.82 3.12 2.99
C ILE A 105 -15.74 4.04 3.56
N GLN A 106 -16.00 5.35 3.64
CA GLN A 106 -15.07 6.30 4.21
C GLN A 106 -14.88 6.04 5.71
N GLU A 107 -15.97 5.91 6.47
CA GLU A 107 -15.92 5.63 7.91
C GLU A 107 -15.17 4.31 8.21
N TYR A 108 -15.45 3.25 7.43
CA TYR A 108 -14.75 1.98 7.55
C TYR A 108 -13.25 2.11 7.27
N ASN A 109 -12.86 2.80 6.18
CA ASN A 109 -11.46 2.99 5.83
C ASN A 109 -10.71 3.87 6.84
N GLU A 110 -11.37 4.86 7.43
CA GLU A 110 -10.80 5.71 8.48
C GLU A 110 -10.58 4.90 9.77
N ALA A 111 -11.53 4.04 10.15
CA ALA A 111 -11.39 3.14 11.29
C ALA A 111 -10.25 2.12 11.11
N GLU A 112 -10.20 1.45 9.96
CA GLU A 112 -9.12 0.53 9.59
C GLU A 112 -7.76 1.23 9.55
N MET A 113 -7.70 2.46 9.06
CA MET A 113 -6.47 3.25 9.04
C MET A 113 -6.01 3.59 10.46
N LYS A 114 -6.93 3.96 11.35
CA LYS A 114 -6.62 4.22 12.75
C LYS A 114 -6.09 2.96 13.44
N GLU A 115 -6.75 1.82 13.26
CA GLU A 115 -6.28 0.54 13.81
C GLU A 115 -4.90 0.15 13.27
N SER A 116 -4.67 0.38 11.97
CA SER A 116 -3.36 0.15 11.35
C SER A 116 -2.26 1.05 11.94
N GLN A 117 -2.58 2.31 12.25
CA GLN A 117 -1.67 3.27 12.89
C GLN A 117 -1.35 2.89 14.33
N ASP A 118 -2.37 2.50 15.11
CA ASP A 118 -2.21 2.06 16.50
C ASP A 118 -1.33 0.80 16.55
N THR A 119 -1.65 -0.20 15.71
CA THR A 119 -0.86 -1.44 15.60
C THR A 119 0.57 -1.18 15.13
N ALA A 120 0.75 -0.26 14.17
CA ALA A 120 2.08 0.10 13.69
C ALA A 120 2.93 0.77 14.78
N THR A 121 2.30 1.58 15.63
CA THR A 121 2.93 2.22 16.77
C THR A 121 3.34 1.19 17.81
N GLU A 122 2.43 0.28 18.18
CA GLU A 122 2.72 -0.80 19.12
C GLU A 122 3.89 -1.67 18.64
N ALA A 123 3.85 -2.12 17.39
CA ALA A 123 4.91 -2.95 16.81
C ALA A 123 6.27 -2.23 16.76
N ALA A 124 6.29 -0.92 16.49
CA ALA A 124 7.51 -0.13 16.45
C ALA A 124 8.12 0.09 17.84
N LEU A 125 7.30 0.47 18.83
CA LEU A 125 7.75 0.65 20.21
C LEU A 125 8.22 -0.69 20.80
N ALA A 126 7.48 -1.77 20.57
CA ALA A 126 7.87 -3.12 20.98
C ALA A 126 9.21 -3.56 20.34
N TYR A 127 9.44 -3.23 19.07
CA TYR A 127 10.71 -3.49 18.40
C TYR A 127 11.89 -2.75 19.05
N LEU A 128 11.66 -1.50 19.49
CA LEU A 128 12.66 -0.65 20.13
C LEU A 128 12.85 -0.96 21.62
N GLY A 129 11.96 -1.74 22.22
CA GLY A 129 11.94 -1.97 23.67
C GLY A 129 11.41 -0.77 24.46
N GLU A 130 10.62 0.08 23.81
CA GLU A 130 10.01 1.29 24.39
C GLU A 130 8.54 1.04 24.75
N HIS A 131 7.99 1.89 25.61
CA HIS A 131 6.60 1.81 26.07
C HIS A 131 5.81 3.08 25.74
N SER A 132 4.52 2.90 25.43
CA SER A 132 3.60 4.00 25.11
C SER A 132 3.37 4.97 26.27
N ASP A 133 3.69 4.55 27.50
CA ASP A 133 3.60 5.40 28.70
C ASP A 133 4.68 6.49 28.72
N ASP A 134 5.83 6.23 28.06
CA ASP A 134 6.98 7.13 28.02
C ASP A 134 7.06 7.91 26.70
N ILE A 135 6.64 7.29 25.60
CA ILE A 135 6.72 7.85 24.24
C ILE A 135 5.32 7.86 23.61
N GLU A 136 4.84 9.06 23.28
CA GLU A 136 3.60 9.25 22.55
C GLU A 136 3.90 9.47 21.07
N VAL A 137 3.30 8.65 20.20
CA VAL A 137 3.40 8.77 18.75
C VAL A 137 2.04 9.16 18.18
N THR A 138 1.99 10.24 17.40
CA THR A 138 0.82 10.64 16.64
C THR A 138 1.10 10.50 15.15
N LEU A 139 0.24 9.74 14.45
CA LEU A 139 0.29 9.53 13.01
C LEU A 139 -0.81 10.34 12.33
N ARG A 140 -0.46 11.13 11.32
CA ARG A 140 -1.39 11.99 10.57
C ARG A 140 -1.20 11.85 9.08
N LEU A 141 -2.14 11.15 8.44
CA LEU A 141 -2.15 11.05 7.00
C LEU A 141 -3.57 11.13 6.47
N ALA A 142 -3.94 12.32 6.01
CA ALA A 142 -5.19 12.52 5.30
C ALA A 142 -5.18 11.81 3.94
N ASP A 143 -6.35 11.35 3.50
CA ASP A 143 -6.64 10.89 2.14
C ASP A 143 -5.95 9.57 1.71
N VAL A 144 -5.52 8.75 2.67
CA VAL A 144 -5.00 7.39 2.43
C VAL A 144 -5.92 6.38 3.12
N GLY A 145 -6.39 5.38 2.37
CA GLY A 145 -7.29 4.35 2.88
C GLY A 145 -6.64 2.95 2.95
N GLY A 146 -7.04 2.17 3.96
CA GLY A 146 -6.73 0.75 4.12
C GLY A 146 -5.44 0.45 4.90
N PRO A 147 -5.35 -0.75 5.54
CA PRO A 147 -4.31 -1.06 6.53
C PRO A 147 -2.92 -1.35 5.94
N SER A 148 -2.76 -1.25 4.62
CA SER A 148 -1.55 -1.67 3.91
C SER A 148 -0.33 -0.76 4.11
N ALA A 149 -0.47 0.25 4.97
CA ALA A 149 0.56 1.21 5.36
C ALA A 149 1.27 0.84 6.68
N GLY A 150 0.75 -0.13 7.45
CA GLY A 150 1.22 -0.45 8.79
C GLY A 150 2.74 -0.65 8.89
N LEU A 151 3.31 -1.45 7.99
CA LEU A 151 4.78 -1.65 7.94
C LEU A 151 5.55 -0.33 7.78
N LEU A 152 5.07 0.56 6.91
CA LEU A 152 5.79 1.80 6.58
C LEU A 152 5.69 2.80 7.74
N PHE A 153 4.54 2.88 8.40
CA PHE A 153 4.42 3.64 9.64
C PHE A 153 5.38 3.13 10.71
N SER A 154 5.44 1.81 10.94
CA SER A 154 6.37 1.24 11.93
C SER A 154 7.82 1.55 11.58
N LEU A 155 8.22 1.40 10.32
CA LEU A 155 9.57 1.77 9.88
C LEU A 155 9.85 3.27 10.05
N GLY A 156 8.87 4.14 9.78
CA GLY A 156 9.03 5.58 9.98
C GLY A 156 9.22 5.96 11.46
N ILE A 157 8.54 5.26 12.37
CA ILE A 157 8.73 5.44 13.82
C ILE A 157 10.12 4.96 14.23
N VAL A 158 10.53 3.76 13.80
CA VAL A 158 11.88 3.23 14.05
C VAL A 158 12.96 4.16 13.52
N ASP A 159 12.80 4.71 12.31
CA ASP A 159 13.78 5.63 11.71
C ASP A 159 13.91 6.94 12.51
N LYS A 160 12.77 7.47 13.00
CA LYS A 160 12.75 8.70 13.80
C LYS A 160 13.30 8.51 15.21
N LEU A 161 13.19 7.32 15.80
CA LEU A 161 13.68 7.07 17.16
C LEU A 161 15.12 6.55 17.19
N ASP A 162 15.45 5.59 16.33
CA ASP A 162 16.73 4.86 16.38
C ASP A 162 17.52 4.97 15.06
N GLY A 163 16.82 5.03 13.92
CA GLY A 163 17.47 5.01 12.62
C GLY A 163 18.03 3.63 12.29
N ASP A 164 19.28 3.58 11.84
CA ASP A 164 20.03 2.33 11.60
C ASP A 164 20.69 1.73 12.87
N GLY A 165 20.50 2.36 14.04
CA GLY A 165 21.15 1.99 15.31
C GLY A 165 22.62 2.41 15.42
N SER A 166 23.16 3.14 14.44
CA SER A 166 24.54 3.63 14.39
C SER A 166 24.66 5.15 14.26
N GLY A 167 23.53 5.85 14.12
CA GLY A 167 23.48 7.29 13.92
C GLY A 167 23.10 7.71 12.51
N GLY A 168 22.87 6.78 11.59
CA GLY A 168 22.33 7.00 10.25
C GLY A 168 20.83 6.79 10.14
N ASP A 169 20.28 7.08 8.96
CA ASP A 169 18.87 6.87 8.62
C ASP A 169 18.68 5.49 7.97
N LEU A 170 17.57 4.81 8.22
CA LEU A 170 17.21 3.55 7.56
C LEU A 170 17.17 3.68 6.03
N THR A 171 16.81 4.85 5.53
CA THR A 171 16.69 5.10 4.10
C THR A 171 18.04 5.30 3.41
N GLY A 172 19.09 5.67 4.15
CA GLY A 172 20.38 6.07 3.57
C GLY A 172 20.25 7.18 2.51
N GLY A 173 19.30 8.10 2.67
CA GLY A 173 19.00 9.17 1.72
C GLY A 173 18.24 8.74 0.46
N ARG A 174 17.81 7.47 0.35
CA ARG A 174 17.08 6.95 -0.80
C ARG A 174 15.59 7.26 -0.73
N VAL A 175 14.93 7.17 -1.88
CA VAL A 175 13.47 7.01 -1.94
C VAL A 175 13.17 5.53 -1.92
N ILE A 176 12.63 5.07 -0.79
CA ILE A 176 12.19 3.70 -0.55
C ILE A 176 10.68 3.71 -0.46
N ALA A 177 10.03 2.80 -1.15
CA ALA A 177 8.60 2.61 -1.05
C ALA A 177 8.26 1.21 -0.52
N GLY A 178 7.00 0.97 -0.21
CA GLY A 178 6.54 -0.38 0.09
C GLY A 178 5.08 -0.46 0.47
N THR A 179 4.70 -1.67 0.86
CA THR A 179 3.38 -1.97 1.39
C THR A 179 3.46 -3.14 2.35
N GLY A 180 2.45 -3.32 3.19
CA GLY A 180 2.33 -4.44 4.11
C GLY A 180 1.51 -4.03 5.32
N THR A 181 0.57 -4.89 5.71
CA THR A 181 -0.02 -4.79 7.05
C THR A 181 1.01 -5.24 8.08
N ILE A 182 0.78 -4.90 9.33
CA ILE A 182 1.62 -5.34 10.44
C ILE A 182 0.73 -5.74 11.61
N ASP A 183 1.16 -6.72 12.39
CA ASP A 183 0.54 -7.06 13.68
C ASP A 183 1.42 -6.59 14.86
N PRO A 184 0.91 -6.63 16.11
CA PRO A 184 1.65 -6.18 17.28
C PRO A 184 3.00 -6.89 17.51
N GLU A 185 3.14 -8.14 17.06
CA GLU A 185 4.42 -8.87 17.14
C GLU A 185 5.40 -8.48 16.02
N GLY A 186 5.02 -7.54 15.17
CA GLY A 186 5.81 -7.06 14.05
C GLY A 186 5.88 -8.04 12.89
N ARG A 187 4.93 -8.97 12.72
CA ARG A 187 4.84 -9.81 11.52
C ARG A 187 4.16 -9.03 10.40
N VAL A 188 4.70 -9.15 9.19
CA VAL A 188 4.19 -8.45 8.01
C VAL A 188 3.16 -9.34 7.32
N GLY A 189 1.97 -8.78 7.12
CA GLY A 189 0.86 -9.46 6.47
C GLY A 189 0.70 -9.14 4.99
N ALA A 190 -0.13 -9.95 4.35
CA ALA A 190 -0.45 -9.91 2.94
C ALA A 190 -1.21 -8.64 2.52
N VAL A 191 -1.09 -8.26 1.26
CA VAL A 191 -1.81 -7.11 0.69
C VAL A 191 -2.19 -7.31 -0.77
N GLY A 192 -3.27 -6.68 -1.20
CA GLY A 192 -3.70 -6.67 -2.61
C GLY A 192 -3.02 -5.61 -3.46
N GLY A 193 -3.10 -5.78 -4.79
CA GLY A 193 -2.76 -4.77 -5.78
C GLY A 193 -1.26 -4.44 -5.90
N VAL A 194 -0.38 -5.39 -5.56
CA VAL A 194 1.07 -5.13 -5.48
C VAL A 194 1.68 -4.70 -6.81
N THR A 195 1.21 -5.23 -7.94
CA THR A 195 1.64 -4.79 -9.28
C THR A 195 1.42 -3.28 -9.46
N LEU A 196 0.19 -2.81 -9.23
CA LEU A 196 -0.17 -1.37 -9.33
C LEU A 196 0.62 -0.52 -8.32
N LYS A 197 0.84 -1.03 -7.12
CA LYS A 197 1.63 -0.36 -6.07
C LYS A 197 3.10 -0.20 -6.45
N THR A 198 3.72 -1.21 -7.07
CA THR A 198 5.11 -1.10 -7.57
C THR A 198 5.23 -0.07 -8.68
N GLN A 199 4.20 0.08 -9.53
CA GLN A 199 4.15 1.12 -10.55
C GLN A 199 4.02 2.52 -9.94
N ALA A 200 3.15 2.70 -8.93
CA ALA A 200 3.03 3.96 -8.19
C ALA A 200 4.36 4.35 -7.52
N ALA A 201 5.03 3.39 -6.89
CA ALA A 201 6.35 3.59 -6.29
C ALA A 201 7.40 4.02 -7.32
N HIS A 202 7.48 3.33 -8.45
CA HIS A 202 8.42 3.67 -9.51
C HIS A 202 8.12 5.03 -10.14
N ARG A 203 6.84 5.36 -10.38
CA ARG A 203 6.38 6.68 -10.86
C ARG A 203 6.91 7.80 -9.96
N ASP A 204 6.87 7.57 -8.64
CA ASP A 204 7.25 8.56 -7.64
C ASP A 204 8.72 8.45 -7.20
N GLY A 205 9.56 7.79 -8.01
CA GLY A 205 11.02 7.81 -7.91
C GLY A 205 11.62 6.80 -6.93
N ALA A 206 10.84 5.86 -6.41
CA ALA A 206 11.37 4.81 -5.55
C ALA A 206 12.32 3.90 -6.34
N THR A 207 13.46 3.58 -5.72
CA THR A 207 14.45 2.62 -6.27
C THR A 207 14.41 1.27 -5.56
N VAL A 208 13.72 1.22 -4.42
CA VAL A 208 13.55 0.05 -3.58
C VAL A 208 12.08 -0.05 -3.20
N PHE A 209 11.53 -1.26 -3.22
CA PHE A 209 10.18 -1.55 -2.81
C PHE A 209 10.18 -2.72 -1.80
N LEU A 210 9.75 -2.44 -0.57
CA LEU A 210 9.49 -3.46 0.44
C LEU A 210 8.15 -4.13 0.13
N VAL A 211 8.16 -5.44 -0.02
CA VAL A 211 6.97 -6.23 -0.39
C VAL A 211 6.80 -7.40 0.57
N PRO A 212 5.59 -7.66 1.08
CA PRO A 212 5.37 -8.85 1.90
C PRO A 212 5.71 -10.10 1.08
N LYS A 213 6.39 -11.06 1.71
CA LYS A 213 7.05 -12.16 0.99
C LYS A 213 6.07 -13.02 0.18
N ALA A 214 4.82 -13.12 0.60
CA ALA A 214 3.81 -13.92 -0.10
C ALA A 214 3.47 -13.34 -1.49
N GLU A 215 3.69 -12.05 -1.69
CA GLU A 215 3.32 -11.25 -2.86
C GLU A 215 4.50 -11.06 -3.82
N CYS A 216 5.67 -11.64 -3.54
CA CYS A 216 6.83 -11.55 -4.44
C CYS A 216 6.54 -12.04 -5.86
N ALA A 217 5.70 -13.06 -6.01
CA ALA A 217 5.35 -13.58 -7.33
C ALA A 217 4.58 -12.54 -8.15
N ASP A 218 3.56 -11.93 -7.53
CA ASP A 218 2.74 -10.89 -8.16
C ASP A 218 3.56 -9.63 -8.43
N ALA A 219 4.39 -9.20 -7.47
CA ALA A 219 5.26 -8.04 -7.61
C ALA A 219 6.26 -8.16 -8.77
N LYS A 220 6.70 -9.39 -9.10
CA LYS A 220 7.61 -9.65 -10.22
C LYS A 220 6.93 -9.62 -11.58
N ALA A 221 5.63 -9.89 -11.65
CA ALA A 221 4.93 -10.07 -12.92
C ALA A 221 5.03 -8.82 -13.81
N GLU A 222 4.87 -7.64 -13.20
CA GLU A 222 4.90 -6.33 -13.88
C GLU A 222 5.91 -5.37 -13.23
N LEU A 223 7.09 -5.89 -12.84
CA LEU A 223 8.12 -5.14 -12.13
C LEU A 223 8.69 -4.00 -12.99
N PRO A 224 8.59 -2.72 -12.56
CA PRO A 224 9.24 -1.62 -13.26
C PRO A 224 10.76 -1.77 -13.27
N LYS A 225 11.39 -1.47 -14.42
CA LYS A 225 12.85 -1.53 -14.55
C LYS A 225 13.53 -0.60 -13.55
N GLY A 226 14.54 -1.10 -12.85
CA GLY A 226 15.31 -0.32 -11.87
C GLY A 226 14.69 -0.27 -10.47
N LEU A 227 13.52 -0.87 -10.26
CA LEU A 227 12.94 -1.04 -8.93
C LEU A 227 13.43 -2.35 -8.30
N ARG A 228 14.11 -2.27 -7.16
CA ARG A 228 14.54 -3.46 -6.40
C ARG A 228 13.44 -3.92 -5.44
N LEU A 229 12.97 -5.16 -5.59
CA LEU A 229 12.05 -5.77 -4.63
C LEU A 229 12.80 -6.40 -3.46
N ILE A 230 12.40 -6.07 -2.24
CA ILE A 230 12.92 -6.67 -1.01
C ILE A 230 11.76 -7.39 -0.30
N PRO A 231 11.80 -8.73 -0.19
CA PRO A 231 10.78 -9.49 0.54
C PRO A 231 10.92 -9.26 2.03
N VAL A 232 9.79 -9.02 2.69
CA VAL A 232 9.72 -8.86 4.14
C VAL A 232 8.66 -9.78 4.74
N THR A 233 8.96 -10.33 5.91
CA THR A 233 8.02 -11.14 6.71
C THR A 233 7.82 -10.59 8.11
N THR A 234 8.75 -9.72 8.57
CA THR A 234 8.69 -9.09 9.89
C THR A 234 9.30 -7.69 9.81
N LEU A 235 8.92 -6.81 10.74
CA LEU A 235 9.50 -5.48 10.93
C LEU A 235 11.01 -5.55 11.13
N LYS A 236 11.48 -6.46 12.01
CA LYS A 236 12.91 -6.72 12.21
C LYS A 236 13.63 -7.11 10.92
N GLY A 237 13.02 -7.94 10.09
CA GLY A 237 13.57 -8.33 8.79
C GLY A 237 13.63 -7.15 7.80
N ALA A 238 12.62 -6.28 7.83
CA ALA A 238 12.60 -5.06 7.02
C ALA A 238 13.71 -4.09 7.46
N VAL A 239 13.80 -3.77 8.76
CA VAL A 239 14.88 -2.92 9.32
C VAL A 239 16.25 -3.50 8.96
N GLY A 240 16.49 -4.78 9.22
CA GLY A 240 17.76 -5.43 8.89
C GLY A 240 18.11 -5.38 7.41
N SER A 241 17.12 -5.48 6.51
CA SER A 241 17.34 -5.37 5.07
C SER A 241 17.69 -3.94 4.64
N LEU A 242 17.08 -2.93 5.27
CA LEU A 242 17.39 -1.52 5.03
C LEU A 242 18.78 -1.14 5.54
N VAL A 243 19.13 -1.56 6.75
CA VAL A 243 20.49 -1.38 7.31
C VAL A 243 21.54 -2.08 6.46
N ALA A 244 21.27 -3.30 5.99
CA ALA A 244 22.20 -4.00 5.09
C ALA A 244 22.36 -3.29 3.73
N LEU A 245 21.29 -2.65 3.23
CA LEU A 245 21.33 -1.87 1.99
C LEU A 245 22.11 -0.56 2.14
N GLU A 246 21.99 0.10 3.28
CA GLU A 246 22.67 1.36 3.60
C GLU A 246 24.16 1.11 3.89
N THR A 247 24.48 0.20 4.81
CA THR A 247 25.88 -0.10 5.19
C THR A 247 26.66 -0.89 4.14
N GLY A 248 25.97 -1.54 3.20
CA GLY A 248 26.55 -2.52 2.27
C GLY A 248 27.04 -3.81 2.96
N LYS A 249 26.69 -4.03 4.23
CA LYS A 249 27.07 -5.21 5.02
C LYS A 249 25.92 -6.19 5.12
N GLY A 250 26.20 -7.47 4.88
CA GLY A 250 25.18 -8.53 4.94
C GLY A 250 24.45 -8.73 3.60
N SER A 251 23.46 -9.62 3.60
CA SER A 251 22.68 -9.96 2.40
C SER A 251 21.35 -9.24 2.40
N VAL A 252 21.11 -8.42 1.38
CA VAL A 252 19.78 -7.86 1.11
C VAL A 252 19.00 -8.85 0.26
N PRO A 253 17.93 -9.49 0.77
CA PRO A 253 17.18 -10.46 0.00
C PRO A 253 16.52 -9.79 -1.21
N GLY A 254 16.33 -10.58 -2.27
CA GLY A 254 15.52 -10.21 -3.41
C GLY A 254 14.31 -11.13 -3.48
N CYS A 255 13.21 -10.61 -4.01
CA CYS A 255 12.32 -11.47 -4.78
C CYS A 255 13.18 -11.91 -5.98
#